data_AF-A0A5D3KT67-F1
#
_entry.id   AF-A0A5D3KT67-F1
#
_cell.length_a   1.000
_cell.length_b   1.000
_cell.length_c   1.000
_cell.angle_alpha   90.00
_cell.angle_beta   90.00
_cell.angle_gamma   90.00
#
_symmetry.space_group_name_H-M   'P 1'
#
loop_
_entity.id
_entity.type
_entity.pdbx_description
1 polymer ?
#
loop_
_entity_poly.entity_id
_entity_poly.type
_entity_poly.pdbx_seq_one_letter_code
_entity_poly.pdbx_strand_id
1 'polypeptide(L)'
;MLKDGTYAAWYKTPLDQGTGIVHVADGQIWGRDSLMTYHGSCKVDGDRFTATVSTKRHTEGRVTVFGVYDELTLDIEGTCPDKIATYTATAGQAGGIVLQGTLILAEQPVAPERTGEAPAFDPGKLPKLPKRPR
;
A
#
# COMPACT_ATOMS: atom_id res chain seq x y z
N MET A 1 -15.17 12.24 -0.73
CA MET A 1 -14.18 12.27 0.39
C MET A 1 -13.42 10.95 0.51
N LEU A 2 -12.17 11.00 0.98
CA LEU A 2 -11.36 9.81 1.28
C LEU A 2 -11.95 9.08 2.50
N LYS A 3 -12.27 7.79 2.36
CA LYS A 3 -12.95 6.99 3.40
C LYS A 3 -11.96 6.10 4.15
N ASP A 4 -12.34 5.67 5.34
CA ASP A 4 -11.63 4.59 6.01
C ASP A 4 -11.77 3.29 5.19
N GLY A 5 -10.68 2.55 5.06
CA GLY A 5 -10.64 1.35 4.24
C GLY A 5 -9.25 0.96 3.76
N THR A 6 -9.22 -0.08 2.95
CA THR A 6 -8.01 -0.57 2.28
C THR A 6 -8.05 -0.15 0.82
N TYR A 7 -6.94 0.31 0.30
CA TYR A 7 -6.78 0.86 -1.03
C TYR A 7 -5.66 0.12 -1.76
N ALA A 8 -5.93 -0.21 -3.03
CA ALA A 8 -4.85 -0.47 -3.97
C ALA A 8 -4.24 0.87 -4.38
N ALA A 9 -2.92 0.99 -4.30
CA ALA A 9 -2.18 2.17 -4.70
C ALA A 9 -1.42 1.89 -5.99
N TRP A 10 -1.51 2.81 -6.95
CA TRP A 10 -0.60 2.89 -8.09
C TRP A 10 0.06 4.26 -8.07
N TYR A 11 1.36 4.30 -8.34
CA TYR A 11 2.11 5.55 -8.30
C TYR A 11 3.25 5.57 -9.32
N LYS A 12 3.68 6.78 -9.69
CA LYS A 12 4.82 7.01 -10.57
C LYS A 12 5.60 8.27 -10.18
N THR A 13 6.89 8.24 -10.45
CA THR A 13 7.78 9.40 -10.53
C THR A 13 8.31 9.51 -11.96
N PRO A 14 9.09 10.54 -12.31
CA PRO A 14 9.78 10.58 -13.60
C PRO A 14 10.80 9.44 -13.80
N LEU A 15 11.20 8.76 -12.72
CA LEU A 15 12.24 7.73 -12.74
C LEU A 15 11.66 6.31 -12.85
N ASP A 16 10.54 6.04 -12.19
CA ASP A 16 9.95 4.69 -12.12
C ASP A 16 8.48 4.73 -11.67
N GLN A 17 7.81 3.58 -11.66
CA GLN A 17 6.45 3.40 -11.18
C GLN A 17 6.30 2.15 -10.33
N GLY A 18 5.26 2.10 -9.50
CA GLY A 18 5.02 0.99 -8.61
C GLY A 18 3.59 0.88 -8.14
N THR A 19 3.36 -0.17 -7.34
CA THR A 19 2.07 -0.46 -6.73
C THR A 19 2.26 -0.84 -5.27
N GLY A 20 1.28 -0.50 -4.44
CA GLY A 20 1.28 -0.85 -3.03
C GLY A 20 -0.13 -1.03 -2.48
N ILE A 21 -0.20 -1.30 -1.18
CA ILE A 21 -1.44 -1.31 -0.41
C ILE A 21 -1.36 -0.22 0.63
N VAL A 22 -2.46 0.53 0.75
CA VAL A 22 -2.63 1.62 1.72
C VAL A 22 -3.89 1.36 2.54
N HIS A 23 -3.82 1.62 3.83
CA HIS A 23 -4.92 1.59 4.75
C HIS A 23 -5.12 2.99 5.32
N VAL A 24 -6.37 3.40 5.42
CA VAL A 24 -6.79 4.64 6.07
C VAL A 24 -7.78 4.28 7.15
N ALA A 25 -7.54 4.72 8.38
CA ALA A 25 -8.50 4.60 9.47
C ALA A 25 -8.19 5.64 10.55
N ASP A 26 -9.22 6.23 11.15
CA ASP A 26 -9.08 7.09 12.34
C ASP A 26 -8.05 8.23 12.15
N GLY A 27 -7.99 8.82 10.96
CA GLY A 27 -7.02 9.88 10.62
C GLY A 27 -5.57 9.40 10.53
N GLN A 28 -5.32 8.10 10.50
CA GLN A 28 -4.02 7.48 10.22
C GLN A 28 -3.99 6.91 8.81
N ILE A 29 -2.79 6.85 8.25
CA ILE A 29 -2.52 6.22 6.96
C ILE A 29 -1.27 5.35 7.08
N TRP A 30 -1.35 4.09 6.64
CA TRP A 30 -0.22 3.18 6.65
C TRP A 30 -0.30 2.18 5.52
N GLY A 31 0.80 1.52 5.20
CA GLY A 31 0.81 0.61 4.07
C GLY A 31 2.18 0.02 3.79
N ARG A 32 2.27 -0.62 2.63
CA ARG A 32 3.53 -1.13 2.10
C ARG A 32 3.46 -1.41 0.60
N ASP A 33 4.64 -1.49 0.00
CA ASP A 33 4.88 -2.17 -1.26
C ASP A 33 5.95 -3.27 -1.07
N SER A 34 6.52 -3.74 -2.18
CA SER A 34 7.57 -4.75 -2.20
C SER A 34 8.90 -4.30 -1.59
N LEU A 35 9.13 -2.99 -1.37
CA LEU A 35 10.40 -2.41 -0.93
C LEU A 35 10.30 -1.64 0.39
N MET A 36 9.19 -0.95 0.64
CA MET A 36 9.02 -0.02 1.75
C MET A 36 7.69 -0.21 2.48
N THR A 37 7.71 0.13 3.77
CA THR A 37 6.52 0.38 4.58
C THR A 37 6.29 1.87 4.69
N TYR A 38 5.04 2.28 4.89
CA TYR A 38 4.65 3.67 5.09
C TYR A 38 3.75 3.82 6.31
N HIS A 39 3.89 4.91 7.03
CA HIS A 39 3.06 5.26 8.19
C HIS A 39 2.97 6.77 8.38
N GLY A 40 1.81 7.29 8.73
CA GLY A 40 1.60 8.72 8.86
C GLY A 40 0.20 9.09 9.33
N SER A 41 -0.05 10.39 9.35
CA SER A 41 -1.37 10.95 9.64
C SER A 41 -2.01 11.49 8.36
N CYS A 42 -3.34 11.45 8.31
CA CYS A 42 -4.13 11.95 7.22
C CYS A 42 -5.25 12.85 7.76
N LYS A 43 -5.47 13.98 7.08
CA LYS A 43 -6.58 14.90 7.34
C LYS A 43 -7.43 14.98 6.09
N VAL A 44 -8.75 14.83 6.27
CA VAL A 44 -9.73 14.88 5.18
C VAL A 44 -10.60 16.12 5.38
N ASP A 45 -10.76 16.91 4.33
CA ASP A 45 -11.60 18.11 4.28
C ASP A 45 -12.45 18.06 3.00
N GLY A 46 -13.69 17.59 3.14
CA GLY A 46 -14.56 17.30 2.00
C GLY A 46 -13.91 16.33 1.02
N ASP A 47 -13.78 16.72 -0.24
CA ASP A 47 -13.12 15.90 -1.26
C ASP A 47 -11.60 16.05 -1.30
N ARG A 48 -11.02 16.94 -0.49
CA ARG A 48 -9.57 17.11 -0.40
C ARG A 48 -9.03 16.32 0.78
N PHE A 49 -7.78 15.88 0.67
CA PHE A 49 -7.06 15.33 1.82
C PHE A 49 -5.59 15.74 1.78
N THR A 50 -4.98 15.82 2.95
CA THR A 50 -3.54 15.98 3.13
C THR A 50 -3.01 14.87 4.04
N ALA A 51 -1.76 14.50 3.86
CA ALA A 51 -1.10 13.53 4.73
C ALA A 51 0.40 13.80 4.84
N THR A 52 0.98 13.46 5.98
CA THR A 52 2.42 13.40 6.17
C THR A 52 2.79 11.96 6.48
N VAL A 53 3.56 11.34 5.59
CA VAL A 53 3.86 9.90 5.62
C VAL A 53 5.36 9.68 5.69
N SER A 54 5.81 8.98 6.71
CA SER A 54 7.17 8.47 6.79
C SER A 54 7.25 7.10 6.12
N THR A 55 8.29 6.88 5.31
CA THR A 55 8.57 5.61 4.67
C THR A 55 9.83 4.98 5.28
N LYS A 56 9.87 3.66 5.29
CA LYS A 56 11.02 2.89 5.74
C LYS A 56 11.24 1.69 4.85
N ARG A 57 12.46 1.50 4.37
CA ARG A 57 12.87 0.33 3.59
C ARG A 57 12.84 -0.94 4.46
N HIS A 58 12.31 -2.02 3.89
CA HIS A 58 12.39 -3.37 4.46
C HIS A 58 13.06 -4.38 3.52
N THR A 59 13.20 -4.06 2.22
CA THR A 59 13.90 -4.89 1.24
C THR A 59 15.15 -4.19 0.69
N GLU A 60 16.29 -4.87 0.76
CA GLU A 60 17.57 -4.39 0.22
C GLU A 60 17.75 -4.72 -1.27
N GLY A 61 18.78 -4.13 -1.91
CA GLY A 61 19.23 -4.53 -3.24
C GLY A 61 18.43 -4.01 -4.43
N ARG A 62 17.41 -3.18 -4.20
CA ARG A 62 16.65 -2.46 -5.25
C ARG A 62 16.54 -0.97 -4.95
N VAL A 63 16.63 -0.15 -5.99
CA VAL A 63 16.41 1.30 -5.91
C VAL A 63 14.90 1.56 -5.77
N THR A 64 14.50 2.51 -4.93
CA THR A 64 13.08 2.89 -4.79
C THR A 64 12.70 3.91 -5.87
N VAL A 65 11.41 4.20 -6.02
CA VAL A 65 10.94 5.25 -6.96
C VAL A 65 11.46 6.65 -6.65
N PHE A 66 12.02 6.86 -5.44
CA PHE A 66 12.67 8.10 -5.00
C PHE A 66 14.20 8.00 -5.01
N GLY A 67 14.79 6.87 -5.42
CA GLY A 67 16.25 6.66 -5.45
C GLY A 67 16.77 5.77 -4.33
N VAL A 68 17.96 6.11 -3.79
CA VAL A 68 18.74 5.27 -2.86
C VAL A 68 18.48 5.60 -1.37
N TYR A 69 17.27 6.05 -1.05
CA TYR A 69 16.91 6.41 0.31
C TYR A 69 16.30 5.23 1.07
N ASP A 70 16.67 5.11 2.35
CA ASP A 70 16.12 4.10 3.25
C ASP A 70 14.92 4.61 4.04
N GLU A 71 14.89 5.91 4.32
CA GLU A 71 13.80 6.59 5.00
C GLU A 71 13.53 7.95 4.33
N LEU A 72 12.25 8.26 4.12
CA LEU A 72 11.79 9.51 3.52
C LEU A 72 10.53 9.99 4.23
N THR A 73 10.32 11.30 4.23
CA THR A 73 9.05 11.90 4.65
C THR A 73 8.38 12.48 3.42
N LEU A 74 7.14 12.08 3.20
CA LEU A 74 6.32 12.52 2.09
C LEU A 74 5.24 13.46 2.60
N ASP A 75 5.17 14.64 2.01
CA ASP A 75 4.02 15.53 2.12
C ASP A 75 3.09 15.26 0.95
N ILE A 76 1.84 14.94 1.27
CA ILE A 76 0.84 14.46 0.32
C ILE A 76 -0.33 15.42 0.29
N GLU A 77 -0.76 15.75 -0.93
CA GLU A 77 -2.01 16.45 -1.19
C GLU A 77 -2.80 15.71 -2.26
N GLY A 78 -4.09 15.55 -2.07
CA GLY A 78 -4.93 14.85 -3.03
C GLY A 78 -6.39 15.19 -2.95
N THR A 79 -7.14 14.59 -3.88
CA THR A 79 -8.59 14.67 -3.98
C THR A 79 -9.20 13.28 -4.13
N CYS A 80 -10.39 13.10 -3.58
CA CYS A 80 -11.12 11.84 -3.59
C CYS A 80 -12.62 12.12 -3.74
N PRO A 81 -13.14 12.30 -4.97
CA PRO A 81 -14.56 12.57 -5.18
C PRO A 81 -15.44 11.35 -4.85
N ASP A 82 -14.94 10.12 -5.01
CA ASP A 82 -15.68 8.90 -4.68
C ASP A 82 -14.75 7.74 -4.28
N LYS A 83 -14.74 6.60 -4.99
CA LYS A 83 -13.91 5.42 -4.69
C LYS A 83 -12.46 5.52 -5.18
N ILE A 84 -12.19 6.46 -6.09
CA ILE A 84 -10.86 6.65 -6.68
C ILE A 84 -10.34 8.01 -6.23
N ALA A 85 -9.21 8.01 -5.54
CA ALA A 85 -8.48 9.21 -5.14
C ALA A 85 -7.27 9.42 -6.04
N THR A 86 -6.92 10.68 -6.30
CA THR A 86 -5.68 11.07 -6.96
C THR A 86 -4.87 11.96 -6.04
N TYR A 87 -3.54 11.81 -6.02
CA TYR A 87 -2.69 12.60 -5.15
C TYR A 87 -1.33 12.90 -5.79
N THR A 88 -0.69 13.91 -5.24
CA THR A 88 0.72 14.21 -5.43
C THR A 88 1.44 14.11 -4.10
N ALA A 89 2.65 13.58 -4.12
CA ALA A 89 3.52 13.51 -2.95
C ALA A 89 4.89 14.08 -3.29
N THR A 90 5.47 14.83 -2.35
CA THR A 90 6.83 15.37 -2.46
C THR A 90 7.66 14.93 -1.27
N ALA A 91 8.92 14.59 -1.52
CA ALA A 91 9.91 14.35 -0.48
C ALA A 91 10.95 15.48 -0.52
N GLY A 92 11.03 16.28 0.56
CA GLY A 92 12.05 17.32 0.68
C GLY A 92 13.47 16.76 0.54
N GLN A 93 13.69 15.54 1.08
CA GLN A 93 14.97 14.84 1.02
C GLN A 93 15.39 14.40 -0.39
N ALA A 94 14.44 14.21 -1.30
CA ALA A 94 14.68 13.70 -2.66
C ALA A 94 14.70 14.81 -3.71
N GLY A 95 15.08 16.04 -3.34
CA GLY A 95 15.31 17.13 -4.29
C GLY A 95 14.07 17.57 -5.07
N GLY A 96 12.88 17.45 -4.49
CA GLY A 96 11.64 17.90 -5.12
C GLY A 96 11.07 16.95 -6.17
N ILE A 97 11.51 15.69 -6.21
CA ILE A 97 10.84 14.65 -7.00
C ILE A 97 9.36 14.58 -6.58
N VAL A 98 8.48 14.77 -7.56
CA VAL A 98 7.04 14.65 -7.39
C VAL A 98 6.62 13.24 -7.78
N LEU A 99 5.98 12.56 -6.83
CA LEU A 99 5.26 11.32 -7.08
C LEU A 99 3.80 11.65 -7.36
N GLN A 100 3.25 11.07 -8.42
CA GLN A 100 1.82 11.11 -8.72
C GLN A 100 1.24 9.74 -8.41
N GLY A 101 0.09 9.70 -7.75
CA GLY A 101 -0.54 8.45 -7.37
C GLY A 101 -2.05 8.43 -7.49
N THR A 102 -2.57 7.21 -7.49
CA THR A 102 -3.99 6.89 -7.51
C THR A 102 -4.26 5.84 -6.42
N LEU A 103 -5.27 6.08 -5.60
CA LEU A 103 -5.78 5.13 -4.64
C LEU A 103 -7.15 4.63 -5.11
N ILE A 104 -7.35 3.33 -5.10
CA ILE A 104 -8.61 2.69 -5.49
C ILE A 104 -9.12 1.93 -4.29
N LEU A 105 -10.26 2.35 -3.73
CA LEU A 105 -10.87 1.71 -2.57
C LEU A 105 -11.20 0.25 -2.91
N ALA A 106 -10.58 -0.68 -2.18
CA ALA A 106 -10.90 -2.09 -2.28
C ALA A 106 -12.27 -2.33 -1.67
N GLU A 107 -13.15 -2.96 -2.44
CA GLU A 107 -14.41 -3.47 -1.89
C GLU A 107 -14.04 -4.61 -0.93
N GLN A 108 -14.47 -4.52 0.33
CA GLN A 108 -14.38 -5.67 1.22
C GLN A 108 -15.22 -6.78 0.58
N PRO A 109 -14.61 -7.92 0.20
CA PRO A 109 -15.42 -9.08 -0.13
C PRO A 109 -16.16 -9.42 1.15
N VAL A 110 -17.50 -9.37 1.10
CA VAL A 110 -18.32 -9.99 2.13
C VAL A 110 -17.87 -11.44 2.13
N ALA A 111 -17.13 -11.85 3.17
CA ALA A 111 -16.74 -13.25 3.28
C ALA A 111 -18.06 -14.04 3.21
N PRO A 112 -18.22 -14.97 2.25
CA PRO A 112 -19.41 -15.80 2.26
C PRO A 112 -19.48 -16.42 3.66
N GLU A 113 -20.63 -16.31 4.32
CA GLU A 113 -20.89 -17.07 5.55
C GLU A 113 -20.42 -18.49 5.30
N ARG A 114 -19.44 -18.95 6.07
CA ARG A 114 -18.94 -20.32 5.96
C ARG A 114 -20.10 -21.25 6.23
N THR A 115 -20.80 -21.66 5.18
CA THR A 115 -22.02 -22.47 5.23
C THR A 115 -21.69 -23.96 5.38
N GLY A 116 -20.45 -24.29 5.72
CA GLY A 116 -20.00 -25.65 5.95
C GLY A 116 -18.83 -25.70 6.92
N GLU A 117 -18.91 -26.66 7.84
CA GLU A 117 -17.80 -27.07 8.70
C GLU A 117 -16.62 -27.46 7.79
N ALA A 118 -15.49 -26.77 7.91
CA ALA A 118 -14.31 -27.14 7.14
C ALA A 118 -13.89 -28.56 7.55
N PRO A 119 -13.67 -29.48 6.60
CA PRO A 119 -13.24 -30.82 6.95
C PRO A 119 -11.94 -30.75 7.75
N ALA A 120 -11.81 -31.59 8.78
CA ALA A 120 -10.62 -31.66 9.60
C ALA A 120 -9.38 -31.88 8.71
N PHE A 121 -8.31 -31.13 8.99
CA PHE A 121 -7.04 -31.27 8.29
C PHE A 121 -6.53 -32.71 8.41
N ASP A 122 -6.30 -33.37 7.28
CA ASP A 122 -5.79 -34.75 7.20
C ASP A 122 -4.39 -34.75 6.56
N PRO A 123 -3.32 -34.92 7.35
CA PRO A 123 -1.96 -34.96 6.83
C PRO A 123 -1.68 -36.17 5.91
N GLY A 124 -2.51 -37.21 5.95
CA GLY A 124 -2.39 -38.39 5.08
C GLY A 124 -2.78 -38.14 3.62
N LYS A 125 -3.52 -37.05 3.35
CA LYS A 125 -3.89 -36.62 1.99
C LYS A 125 -2.85 -35.71 1.34
N LEU A 126 -1.77 -35.38 2.05
CA LEU A 126 -0.70 -34.59 1.47
C LEU A 126 0.05 -35.39 0.39
N PRO A 127 0.42 -34.77 -0.74
CA PRO A 127 1.26 -35.40 -1.74
C PRO A 127 2.56 -35.90 -1.10
N LYS A 128 2.92 -37.16 -1.34
CA LYS A 128 4.20 -37.69 -0.87
C LYS A 128 5.33 -37.02 -1.65
N LEU A 129 6.35 -36.56 -0.93
CA LEU A 129 7.54 -35.97 -1.54
C LEU A 129 8.21 -36.98 -2.50
N PRO A 130 8.68 -36.54 -3.68
CA PRO A 130 9.43 -37.40 -4.57
C PRO A 130 10.69 -37.91 -3.88
N LYS A 131 11.01 -39.19 -4.07
CA LYS A 131 12.23 -39.80 -3.50
C LYS A 131 13.44 -39.12 -4.13
N ARG A 132 14.30 -38.52 -3.30
CA ARG A 132 15.59 -38.00 -3.76
C ARG A 132 16.45 -39.16 -4.28
N PRO A 133 17.03 -39.06 -5.48
CA PRO A 133 18.04 -40.03 -5.92
C PRO A 133 19.27 -39.89 -5.01
N ARG A 134 19.88 -41.04 -4.68
CA ARG A 134 21.12 -41.14 -3.90
C ARG A 134 22.32 -40.83 -4.77
#